data_AF-A0AAP2YYD1-F1
#
_entry.id   AF-A0AAP2YYD1-F1
#
_cell.length_a   1.000
_cell.length_b   1.000
_cell.length_c   1.000
_cell.angle_alpha   90.00
_cell.angle_beta   90.00
_cell.angle_gamma   90.00
#
_symmetry.space_group_name_H-M   'P 1'
#
loop_
_entity.id
_entity.type
_entity.pdbx_description
1 polymer ?
#
loop_
_entity_poly.entity_id
_entity_poly.type
_entity_poly.pdbx_seq_one_letter_code
_entity_poly.pdbx_strand_id
1 'polypeptide(L)'
;MSSDQNKPRQSIYDSTAPSTDTRDSRIGEGADDRFNSKLREAFGSTPFILTKFDKFMNWVRGSSMFMLQFGIACCSIEMMHTYAIKHDLDRFGAGVPRASPRQADVIIVPGTIVSKFGPRMKRVYDQMPEPKFVVGMGSCTISGGPFQEGYNVVKGAEEIIPVDIHVPGCPPRPEALVYGIAKLQERVANGESSPVVVKPYELEQFGDLPRDELVQKLADDIDEDDLVMRYNWADSP
;
A
#
# COMPACT_ATOMS: atom_id res chain seq x y z
N MET A 1 -4.25 37.65 29.46
CA MET A 1 -4.42 37.63 27.99
C MET A 1 -3.10 38.03 27.37
N SER A 2 -2.57 37.24 26.43
CA SER A 2 -1.29 37.41 25.70
C SER A 2 -0.06 36.70 26.31
N SER A 3 0.15 35.44 25.92
CA SER A 3 1.49 34.84 25.74
C SER A 3 1.49 33.48 25.02
N ASP A 4 0.34 32.82 24.84
CA ASP A 4 0.26 31.44 24.31
C ASP A 4 0.05 31.30 22.78
N GLN A 5 0.31 32.34 21.98
CA GLN A 5 0.07 32.28 20.53
C GLN A 5 1.32 32.06 19.66
N ASN A 6 2.48 31.77 20.26
CA ASN A 6 3.73 31.60 19.49
C ASN A 6 4.47 30.29 19.81
N LYS A 7 3.76 29.16 19.80
CA LYS A 7 4.41 27.86 19.59
C LYS A 7 4.52 27.65 18.07
N PRO A 8 5.72 27.47 17.49
CA PRO A 8 5.83 27.09 16.09
C PRO A 8 5.02 25.80 15.87
N ARG A 9 4.25 25.74 14.78
CA ARG A 9 3.57 24.49 14.39
C ARG A 9 4.65 23.43 14.28
N GLN A 10 4.63 22.44 15.19
CA GLN A 10 5.54 21.31 15.15
C GLN A 10 5.54 20.77 13.72
N SER A 11 6.65 20.98 13.02
CA SER A 11 6.83 20.42 11.70
C SER A 11 7.02 18.92 11.91
N ILE A 12 6.43 18.11 11.04
CA ILE A 12 6.51 16.64 11.11
C ILE A 12 7.98 16.16 10.99
N TYR A 13 8.91 17.08 10.67
CA TYR A 13 10.34 16.87 10.55
C TYR A 13 11.12 16.96 11.88
N ASP A 14 10.51 17.41 12.98
CA ASP A 14 11.19 17.59 14.28
C ASP A 14 11.18 16.32 15.16
N SER A 15 10.57 15.23 14.67
CA SER A 15 10.77 13.87 15.21
C SER A 15 11.83 13.17 14.38
N THR A 16 13.10 13.35 14.72
CA THR A 16 14.26 12.68 14.13
C THR A 16 14.41 11.21 14.56
N ALA A 17 13.29 10.50 14.58
CA ALA A 17 13.23 9.06 14.39
C ALA A 17 12.12 8.83 13.34
N PRO A 18 12.39 8.18 12.19
CA PRO A 18 11.30 7.69 11.37
C PRO A 18 10.42 6.84 12.28
N SER A 19 9.10 6.90 12.14
CA SER A 19 8.16 6.07 12.88
C SER A 19 8.31 4.60 12.48
N THR A 20 9.43 3.99 12.87
CA THR A 20 9.66 2.55 12.90
C THR A 20 8.57 1.86 13.70
N ASP A 21 7.97 2.55 14.67
CA ASP A 21 6.92 2.03 15.54
C ASP A 21 5.67 1.51 14.79
N THR A 22 5.22 2.12 13.69
CA THR A 22 4.03 1.65 12.94
C THR A 22 4.30 0.49 11.99
N ARG A 23 5.53 0.38 11.48
CA ARG A 23 5.96 -0.72 10.61
C ARG A 23 6.39 -1.92 11.46
N ASP A 24 7.16 -1.68 12.52
CA ASP A 24 7.64 -2.71 13.44
C ASP A 24 6.53 -3.24 14.35
N SER A 25 5.50 -2.45 14.70
CA SER A 25 4.28 -2.97 15.35
C SER A 25 3.48 -3.94 14.47
N ARG A 26 3.63 -3.88 13.14
CA ARG A 26 3.04 -4.85 12.21
C ARG A 26 3.94 -6.03 11.87
N ILE A 27 5.26 -5.86 11.99
CA ILE A 27 6.26 -6.93 11.77
C ILE A 27 6.48 -7.76 13.04
N GLY A 28 6.20 -7.19 14.23
CA GLY A 28 6.30 -7.89 15.50
C GLY A 28 5.36 -9.09 15.60
N GLU A 29 5.79 -10.11 16.36
CA GLU A 29 5.11 -11.42 16.57
C GLU A 29 3.71 -11.33 17.24
N GLY A 30 3.17 -10.13 17.45
CA GLY A 30 1.82 -9.93 17.97
C GLY A 30 0.80 -10.17 16.87
N ALA A 31 0.00 -11.22 17.01
CA ALA A 31 -1.15 -11.46 16.14
C ALA A 31 -1.96 -10.17 15.95
N ASP A 32 -2.13 -9.73 14.71
CA ASP A 32 -2.93 -8.56 14.37
C ASP A 32 -4.34 -8.68 14.99
N ASP A 33 -4.63 -7.85 16.00
CA ASP A 33 -5.91 -7.84 16.72
C ASP A 33 -7.10 -7.43 15.82
N ARG A 34 -6.85 -7.05 14.56
CA ARG A 34 -7.87 -6.68 13.55
C ARG A 34 -8.93 -7.76 13.31
N PHE A 35 -8.55 -9.02 13.48
CA PHE A 35 -9.44 -10.17 13.29
C PHE A 35 -10.12 -10.63 14.58
N ASN A 36 -9.76 -10.05 15.73
CA ASN A 36 -10.31 -10.46 17.01
C ASN A 36 -11.72 -9.89 17.17
N SER A 37 -12.70 -10.77 17.32
CA SER A 37 -14.11 -10.37 17.44
C SER A 37 -14.65 -10.84 18.79
N LYS A 38 -15.52 -10.05 19.42
CA LYS A 38 -16.27 -10.47 20.62
C LYS A 38 -17.07 -11.76 20.37
N LEU A 39 -17.39 -12.05 19.12
CA LEU A 39 -18.02 -13.31 18.70
C LEU A 39 -17.09 -14.51 18.86
N ARG A 40 -15.79 -14.34 18.61
CA ARG A 40 -14.77 -15.38 18.84
C ARG A 40 -14.68 -15.76 20.32
N GLU A 41 -14.85 -14.79 21.22
CA GLU A 41 -14.94 -15.04 22.68
C GLU A 41 -16.24 -15.77 23.05
N ALA A 42 -17.35 -15.47 22.37
CA ALA A 42 -18.66 -16.07 22.64
C ALA A 42 -18.80 -17.53 22.16
N PHE A 43 -18.11 -17.93 21.08
CA PHE A 43 -18.22 -19.27 20.50
C PHE A 43 -17.41 -20.36 21.24
N GLY A 44 -16.65 -20.03 22.29
CA GLY A 44 -15.97 -21.01 23.14
C GLY A 44 -14.83 -21.78 22.46
N SER A 45 -14.10 -22.57 23.26
CA SER A 45 -12.75 -23.08 22.96
C SER A 45 -12.67 -24.29 22.02
N THR A 46 -13.73 -24.65 21.28
CA THR A 46 -13.64 -25.82 20.39
C THR A 46 -12.85 -25.47 19.12
N PRO A 47 -11.62 -25.98 18.94
CA PRO A 47 -10.71 -25.49 17.90
C PRO A 47 -11.23 -25.71 16.49
N PHE A 48 -12.05 -26.74 16.27
CA PHE A 48 -12.67 -27.01 14.98
C PHE A 48 -13.73 -25.97 14.58
N ILE A 49 -14.57 -25.54 15.52
CA ILE A 49 -15.62 -24.55 15.27
C ILE A 49 -14.99 -23.17 15.06
N LEU A 50 -14.00 -22.82 15.89
CA LEU A 50 -13.27 -21.56 15.77
C LEU A 50 -12.54 -21.44 14.43
N THR A 51 -11.82 -22.48 13.99
CA THR A 51 -11.10 -22.43 12.70
C THR A 51 -12.03 -22.31 11.50
N LYS A 52 -13.20 -22.97 11.52
CA LYS A 52 -14.22 -22.82 10.46
C LYS A 52 -14.85 -21.44 10.48
N PHE A 53 -15.14 -20.91 11.67
CA PHE A 53 -15.68 -19.57 11.85
C PHE A 53 -14.71 -18.50 11.37
N ASP A 54 -13.43 -18.59 11.76
CA ASP A 54 -12.39 -17.66 11.33
C ASP A 54 -12.22 -17.70 9.82
N LYS A 55 -12.18 -18.89 9.21
CA LYS A 55 -12.13 -19.04 7.76
C LYS A 55 -13.34 -18.42 7.07
N PHE A 56 -14.54 -18.59 7.63
CA PHE A 56 -15.76 -17.97 7.10
C PHE A 56 -15.71 -16.45 7.20
N MET A 57 -15.36 -15.90 8.36
CA MET A 57 -15.28 -14.44 8.56
C MET A 57 -14.20 -13.81 7.67
N ASN A 58 -13.06 -14.47 7.51
CA ASN A 58 -11.99 -14.02 6.63
C ASN A 58 -12.40 -14.07 5.16
N TRP A 59 -13.14 -15.09 4.75
CA TRP A 59 -13.74 -15.15 3.41
C TRP A 59 -14.76 -14.02 3.19
N VAL A 60 -15.61 -13.72 4.17
CA VAL A 60 -16.55 -12.58 4.09
C VAL A 60 -15.78 -11.27 3.92
N ARG A 61 -14.76 -11.01 4.74
CA ARG A 61 -13.93 -9.79 4.64
C ARG A 61 -13.18 -9.69 3.31
N GLY A 62 -12.62 -10.80 2.82
CA GLY A 62 -11.91 -10.83 1.54
C GLY A 62 -12.83 -10.68 0.32
N SER A 63 -14.07 -11.17 0.40
CA SER A 63 -15.03 -11.13 -0.70
C SER A 63 -15.79 -9.79 -0.83
N SER A 64 -15.79 -8.95 0.20
CA SER A 64 -16.42 -7.63 0.17
C SER A 64 -15.49 -6.57 0.75
N MET A 65 -14.63 -6.00 -0.10
CA MET A 65 -13.69 -4.96 0.31
C MET A 65 -14.13 -3.61 -0.25
N PHE A 66 -14.65 -2.72 0.59
CA PHE A 66 -15.01 -1.39 0.11
C PHE A 66 -13.80 -0.46 0.10
N MET A 67 -13.47 0.01 -1.10
CA MET A 67 -12.27 0.82 -1.29
C MET A 67 -12.56 2.30 -1.10
N LEU A 68 -11.68 2.98 -0.38
CA LEU A 68 -11.62 4.42 -0.30
C LEU A 68 -10.76 4.94 -1.45
N GLN A 69 -11.42 5.70 -2.29
CA GLN A 69 -10.79 6.36 -3.42
C GLN A 69 -10.04 7.62 -2.95
N PHE A 70 -8.71 7.63 -3.12
CA PHE A 70 -7.94 8.87 -3.11
C PHE A 70 -7.53 9.26 -4.52
N GLY A 71 -7.66 10.55 -4.85
CA GLY A 71 -7.17 11.11 -6.11
C GLY A 71 -6.00 12.06 -5.84
N ILE A 72 -4.76 11.57 -5.85
CA ILE A 72 -3.59 12.37 -5.46
C ILE A 72 -2.75 12.78 -6.67
N ALA A 73 -2.38 11.82 -7.52
CA ALA A 73 -1.50 12.06 -8.67
C ALA A 73 -1.84 11.14 -9.86
N CYS A 74 -0.89 10.94 -10.77
CA CYS A 74 -1.07 10.18 -12.02
C CYS A 74 -1.58 8.75 -11.83
N CYS A 75 -1.19 8.07 -10.74
CA CYS A 75 -1.68 6.71 -10.43
C CYS A 75 -3.22 6.68 -10.21
N SER A 76 -3.83 7.82 -9.90
CA SER A 76 -5.28 7.92 -9.71
C SER A 76 -6.05 7.71 -11.02
N ILE A 77 -5.47 8.10 -12.16
CA ILE A 77 -6.06 7.88 -13.49
C ILE A 77 -6.04 6.38 -13.80
N GLU A 78 -4.93 5.71 -13.48
CA GLU A 78 -4.79 4.28 -13.73
C GLU A 78 -5.66 3.43 -12.80
N MET A 79 -5.88 3.91 -11.58
CA MET A 79 -6.89 3.35 -10.68
C MET A 79 -8.32 3.58 -11.24
N MET A 80 -8.63 4.71 -11.87
CA MET A 80 -9.91 4.88 -12.58
C MET A 80 -10.07 3.86 -13.72
N HIS A 81 -9.00 3.55 -14.44
CA HIS A 81 -9.01 2.48 -15.44
C HIS A 81 -9.31 1.11 -14.85
N THR A 82 -8.88 0.81 -13.61
CA THR A 82 -9.28 -0.46 -12.96
C THR A 82 -10.77 -0.57 -12.67
N TYR A 83 -11.46 0.54 -12.44
CA TYR A 83 -12.92 0.55 -12.28
C TYR A 83 -13.66 0.59 -13.62
N ALA A 84 -12.96 0.80 -14.73
CA ALA A 84 -13.58 0.83 -16.04
C ALA A 84 -13.96 -0.59 -16.52
N ILE A 85 -14.83 -0.63 -17.52
CA ILE A 85 -15.47 -1.83 -18.07
C ILE A 85 -14.47 -2.95 -18.43
N LYS A 86 -13.24 -2.59 -18.84
CA LYS A 86 -12.23 -3.56 -19.26
C LYS A 86 -11.72 -4.44 -18.12
N HIS A 87 -11.50 -3.85 -16.95
CA HIS A 87 -10.89 -4.52 -15.81
C HIS A 87 -11.90 -4.86 -14.72
N ASP A 88 -12.97 -4.06 -14.62
CA ASP A 88 -14.13 -4.22 -13.76
C ASP A 88 -13.79 -4.80 -12.39
N LEU A 89 -13.21 -3.94 -11.54
CA LEU A 89 -12.85 -4.29 -10.18
C LEU A 89 -14.07 -4.66 -9.31
N ASP A 90 -15.30 -4.31 -9.74
CA ASP A 90 -16.53 -4.64 -9.04
C ASP A 90 -16.84 -6.13 -9.09
N ARG A 91 -16.44 -6.81 -10.17
CA ARG A 91 -16.53 -8.26 -10.29
C ARG A 91 -15.84 -9.01 -9.14
N PHE A 92 -14.80 -8.42 -8.57
CA PHE A 92 -14.04 -9.00 -7.46
C PHE A 92 -14.59 -8.61 -6.08
N GLY A 93 -15.73 -7.92 -6.00
CA GLY A 93 -16.29 -7.43 -4.74
C GLY A 93 -15.48 -6.27 -4.12
N ALA A 94 -14.61 -5.65 -4.93
CA ALA A 94 -13.75 -4.53 -4.53
C ALA A 94 -14.09 -3.21 -5.24
N GLY A 95 -14.99 -3.21 -6.23
CA GLY A 95 -15.14 -2.09 -7.16
C GLY A 95 -16.06 -0.96 -6.76
N VAL A 96 -16.62 -0.95 -5.54
CA VAL A 96 -17.47 0.16 -5.07
C VAL A 96 -16.62 1.20 -4.34
N PRO A 97 -16.14 2.27 -5.00
CA PRO A 97 -15.43 3.33 -4.32
C PRO A 97 -16.37 4.06 -3.37
N ARG A 98 -16.10 3.97 -2.07
CA ARG A 98 -16.82 4.73 -1.05
C ARG A 98 -16.12 6.06 -0.84
N ALA A 99 -16.86 7.15 -1.04
CA ALA A 99 -16.36 8.50 -0.79
C ALA A 99 -16.16 8.79 0.71
N SER A 100 -16.87 8.05 1.58
CA SER A 100 -16.79 8.22 3.04
C SER A 100 -15.79 7.23 3.64
N PRO A 101 -14.79 7.68 4.42
CA PRO A 101 -13.86 6.78 5.13
C PRO A 101 -14.53 5.93 6.20
N ARG A 102 -15.68 6.35 6.73
CA ARG A 102 -16.39 5.65 7.81
C ARG A 102 -17.06 4.34 7.36
N GLN A 103 -17.08 4.08 6.05
CA GLN A 103 -17.71 2.91 5.43
C GLN A 103 -16.72 2.12 4.56
N ALA A 104 -15.46 2.53 4.51
CA ALA A 104 -14.45 1.91 3.69
C ALA A 104 -13.54 1.04 4.54
N ASP A 105 -13.13 -0.09 3.98
CA ASP A 105 -12.27 -1.08 4.63
C ASP A 105 -10.84 -0.99 4.08
N VAL A 106 -10.70 -0.67 2.79
CA VAL A 106 -9.40 -0.58 2.12
C VAL A 106 -9.12 0.86 1.70
N ILE A 107 -7.94 1.37 1.97
CA ILE A 107 -7.49 2.68 1.48
C ILE A 107 -6.42 2.48 0.42
N ILE A 108 -6.70 2.90 -0.81
CA ILE A 108 -5.69 2.92 -1.87
C ILE A 108 -5.01 4.28 -1.81
N VAL A 109 -3.68 4.31 -1.79
CA VAL A 109 -2.87 5.52 -1.86
C VAL A 109 -2.19 5.59 -3.23
N PRO A 110 -2.75 6.33 -4.20
CA PRO A 110 -2.32 6.31 -5.59
C PRO A 110 -1.51 7.57 -5.93
N GLY A 111 -0.22 7.53 -5.58
CA GLY A 111 0.78 8.47 -6.06
C GLY A 111 1.44 9.31 -4.98
N THR A 112 2.01 10.44 -5.38
CA THR A 112 2.96 11.22 -4.57
C THR A 112 2.32 11.85 -3.34
N ILE A 113 2.86 11.55 -2.17
CA ILE A 113 2.42 12.16 -0.91
C ILE A 113 3.26 13.41 -0.64
N VAL A 114 2.59 14.56 -0.62
CA VAL A 114 3.23 15.82 -0.20
C VAL A 114 3.14 15.98 1.32
N SER A 115 4.13 16.61 1.93
CA SER A 115 4.22 16.84 3.38
C SER A 115 3.00 17.58 3.95
N LYS A 116 2.43 18.50 3.17
CA LYS A 116 1.19 19.21 3.52
C LYS A 116 -0.03 18.28 3.54
N PHE A 117 -0.04 17.22 2.73
CA PHE A 117 -1.14 16.26 2.62
C PHE A 117 -1.05 15.16 3.68
N GLY A 118 0.16 14.74 4.06
CA GLY A 118 0.40 13.69 5.05
C GLY A 118 -0.51 13.71 6.30
N PRO A 119 -0.61 14.82 7.06
CA PRO A 119 -1.46 14.84 8.26
C PRO A 119 -2.97 14.72 7.96
N ARG A 120 -3.42 15.12 6.75
CA ARG A 120 -4.82 14.93 6.34
C ARG A 120 -5.10 13.47 6.01
N MET A 121 -4.16 12.82 5.33
CA MET A 121 -4.23 11.40 5.01
C MET A 121 -4.32 10.56 6.29
N LYS A 122 -3.45 10.83 7.28
CA LYS A 122 -3.48 10.17 8.59
C LYS A 122 -4.84 10.30 9.29
N ARG A 123 -5.41 11.50 9.31
CA ARG A 123 -6.75 11.72 9.88
C ARG A 123 -7.84 10.90 9.20
N VAL A 124 -7.77 10.72 7.87
CA VAL A 124 -8.74 9.91 7.13
C VAL A 124 -8.61 8.43 7.53
N TYR A 125 -7.38 7.94 7.62
CA TYR A 125 -7.10 6.57 8.07
C TYR A 125 -7.54 6.30 9.52
N ASP A 126 -7.32 7.26 10.42
CA ASP A 126 -7.76 7.17 11.82
C ASP A 126 -9.29 7.14 11.94
N GLN A 127 -10.03 7.67 10.96
CA GLN A 127 -11.50 7.67 10.92
C GLN A 127 -12.10 6.38 10.33
N MET A 128 -11.29 5.51 9.73
CA MET A 128 -11.75 4.24 9.18
C MET A 128 -12.02 3.22 10.29
N PRO A 129 -13.09 2.42 10.19
CA PRO A 129 -13.37 1.34 11.12
C PRO A 129 -12.32 0.23 11.01
N GLU A 130 -12.12 -0.53 12.09
CA GLU A 130 -11.37 -1.79 12.03
C GLU A 130 -12.31 -2.93 11.56
N PRO A 131 -11.85 -3.87 10.72
CA PRO A 131 -10.50 -4.04 10.18
C PRO A 131 -10.23 -3.19 8.93
N LYS A 132 -9.12 -2.43 8.92
CA LYS A 132 -8.70 -1.63 7.76
C LYS A 132 -7.39 -2.10 7.12
N PHE A 133 -7.29 -1.90 5.81
CA PHE A 133 -6.13 -2.29 4.99
C PHE A 133 -5.67 -1.14 4.10
N VAL A 134 -4.38 -1.09 3.81
CA VAL A 134 -3.74 0.00 3.05
C VAL A 134 -3.00 -0.58 1.86
N VAL A 135 -3.35 -0.11 0.67
CA VAL A 135 -2.68 -0.47 -0.59
C VAL A 135 -1.88 0.73 -1.08
N GLY A 136 -0.55 0.60 -1.07
CA GLY A 136 0.36 1.58 -1.64
C GLY A 136 0.49 1.36 -3.15
N MET A 137 -0.05 2.29 -3.95
CA MET A 137 -0.01 2.17 -5.41
C MET A 137 1.01 3.14 -6.01
N GLY A 138 2.00 2.56 -6.70
CA GLY A 138 3.01 3.28 -7.45
C GLY A 138 4.29 3.61 -6.67
N SER A 139 5.37 3.89 -7.40
CA SER A 139 6.70 4.16 -6.86
C SER A 139 6.73 5.36 -5.93
N CYS A 140 5.93 6.40 -6.21
CA CYS A 140 5.84 7.58 -5.36
C CYS A 140 5.35 7.24 -3.93
N THR A 141 4.48 6.25 -3.80
CA THR A 141 3.92 5.81 -2.52
C THR A 141 4.89 4.91 -1.75
N ILE A 142 5.75 4.18 -2.47
CA ILE A 142 6.71 3.23 -1.91
C ILE A 142 7.99 3.93 -1.44
N SER A 143 8.58 4.78 -2.30
CA SER A 143 9.92 5.37 -2.08
C SER A 143 9.99 6.89 -2.35
N GLY A 144 8.86 7.56 -2.57
CA GLY A 144 8.82 8.95 -3.09
C GLY A 144 8.98 9.02 -4.61
N GLY A 145 9.42 7.93 -5.25
CA GLY A 145 9.49 7.76 -6.70
C GLY A 145 10.42 8.79 -7.35
N PRO A 146 10.08 9.31 -8.55
CA PRO A 146 10.93 10.29 -9.24
C PRO A 146 11.04 11.64 -8.50
N PHE A 147 10.23 11.86 -7.46
CA PHE A 147 10.22 13.09 -6.68
C PHE A 147 10.89 12.94 -5.30
N GLN A 148 11.67 11.88 -5.10
CA GLN A 148 12.31 11.57 -3.82
C GLN A 148 13.26 12.67 -3.31
N GLU A 149 13.87 13.44 -4.23
CA GLU A 149 14.75 14.57 -3.91
C GLU A 149 13.98 15.87 -3.59
N GLY A 150 12.66 15.89 -3.81
CA GLY A 150 11.81 17.05 -3.54
C GLY A 150 11.64 17.29 -2.05
N TYR A 151 11.90 18.52 -1.59
CA TYR A 151 11.78 18.94 -0.18
C TYR A 151 10.36 18.75 0.40
N ASN A 152 9.35 18.76 -0.47
CA ASN A 152 7.93 18.70 -0.12
C ASN A 152 7.36 17.28 -0.20
N VAL A 153 8.13 16.29 -0.63
CA VAL A 153 7.65 14.91 -0.84
C VAL A 153 8.04 14.03 0.34
N VAL A 154 7.11 13.18 0.75
CA VAL A 154 7.34 12.14 1.76
C VAL A 154 7.91 10.92 1.04
N LYS A 155 9.00 10.35 1.55
CA LYS A 155 9.74 9.27 0.88
C LYS A 155 9.06 7.91 0.99
N GLY A 156 7.94 7.81 1.70
CA GLY A 156 7.11 6.61 1.70
C GLY A 156 5.82 6.84 2.46
N ALA A 157 4.74 6.19 2.03
CA ALA A 157 3.47 6.21 2.76
C ALA A 157 3.60 5.63 4.17
N GLU A 158 4.53 4.67 4.34
CA GLU A 158 4.84 4.01 5.61
C GLU A 158 5.29 4.96 6.72
N GLU A 159 5.83 6.14 6.37
CA GLU A 159 6.18 7.17 7.36
C GLU A 159 4.92 7.79 8.03
N ILE A 160 3.74 7.62 7.45
CA ILE A 160 2.51 8.27 7.91
C ILE A 160 1.46 7.25 8.34
N ILE A 161 1.20 6.26 7.48
CA ILE A 161 0.22 5.19 7.67
C ILE A 161 0.90 3.88 7.30
N PRO A 162 0.70 2.82 8.10
CA PRO A 162 1.30 1.54 7.76
C PRO A 162 0.64 0.92 6.51
N VAL A 163 1.46 0.42 5.58
CA VAL A 163 1.01 -0.16 4.30
C VAL A 163 0.95 -1.68 4.40
N ASP A 164 -0.10 -2.32 3.86
CA ASP A 164 -0.26 -3.78 3.87
C ASP A 164 0.23 -4.40 2.54
N ILE A 165 -0.05 -3.74 1.41
CA ILE A 165 0.40 -4.20 0.10
C ILE A 165 0.97 -3.06 -0.74
N HIS A 166 2.13 -3.30 -1.37
CA HIS A 166 2.75 -2.38 -2.32
C HIS A 166 2.57 -2.87 -3.76
N VAL A 167 2.01 -2.03 -4.63
CA VAL A 167 1.86 -2.28 -6.06
C VAL A 167 2.90 -1.43 -6.81
N PRO A 168 4.01 -2.02 -7.28
CA PRO A 168 5.07 -1.27 -7.96
C PRO A 168 4.67 -0.82 -9.37
N GLY A 169 5.06 0.40 -9.75
CA GLY A 169 4.87 0.98 -11.09
C GLY A 169 4.86 2.51 -11.09
N CYS A 170 4.92 3.16 -12.26
CA CYS A 170 4.91 4.63 -12.37
C CYS A 170 4.24 5.15 -13.67
N PRO A 171 2.90 5.08 -13.80
CA PRO A 171 1.95 4.39 -12.93
C PRO A 171 1.93 2.87 -13.19
N PRO A 172 1.52 2.04 -12.20
CA PRO A 172 1.36 0.60 -12.42
C PRO A 172 0.18 0.35 -13.36
N ARG A 173 0.32 -0.56 -14.32
CA ARG A 173 -0.78 -0.94 -15.23
C ARG A 173 -2.03 -1.38 -14.44
N PRO A 174 -3.25 -1.23 -14.99
CA PRO A 174 -4.47 -1.50 -14.25
C PRO A 174 -4.54 -2.98 -13.85
N GLU A 175 -4.02 -3.89 -14.69
CA GLU A 175 -3.92 -5.31 -14.36
C GLU A 175 -3.06 -5.58 -13.12
N ALA A 176 -1.99 -4.80 -12.91
CA ALA A 176 -1.11 -4.94 -11.74
C ALA A 176 -1.81 -4.52 -10.45
N LEU A 177 -2.67 -3.48 -10.50
CA LEU A 177 -3.48 -3.09 -9.36
C LEU A 177 -4.57 -4.14 -9.06
N VAL A 178 -5.24 -4.67 -10.10
CA VAL A 178 -6.20 -5.78 -9.93
C VAL A 178 -5.52 -6.98 -9.28
N TYR A 179 -4.31 -7.33 -9.73
CA TYR A 179 -3.53 -8.41 -9.12
C TYR A 179 -3.17 -8.13 -7.66
N GLY A 180 -2.76 -6.90 -7.35
CA GLY A 180 -2.46 -6.51 -5.97
C GLY A 180 -3.67 -6.60 -5.04
N ILE A 181 -4.87 -6.27 -5.54
CA ILE A 181 -6.11 -6.40 -4.79
C ILE A 181 -6.50 -7.87 -4.62
N ALA A 182 -6.40 -8.69 -5.68
CA ALA A 182 -6.63 -10.13 -5.57
C ALA A 182 -5.66 -10.79 -4.57
N LYS A 183 -4.40 -10.34 -4.54
CA LYS A 183 -3.43 -10.78 -3.54
C LYS A 183 -3.81 -10.34 -2.13
N LEU A 184 -4.35 -9.12 -1.95
CA LEU A 184 -4.90 -8.69 -0.66
C LEU A 184 -6.02 -9.62 -0.20
N GLN A 185 -6.96 -9.95 -1.09
CA GLN A 185 -8.08 -10.85 -0.79
C GLN A 185 -7.62 -12.24 -0.35
N GLU A 186 -6.64 -12.81 -1.06
CA GLU A 186 -6.05 -14.10 -0.72
C GLU A 186 -5.45 -14.08 0.69
N ARG A 187 -4.73 -13.01 1.03
CA ARG A 187 -4.07 -12.88 2.34
C ARG A 187 -5.06 -12.67 3.46
N VAL A 188 -6.08 -11.84 3.26
CA VAL A 188 -7.18 -11.68 4.20
C VAL A 188 -7.90 -13.01 4.41
N ALA A 189 -8.14 -13.79 3.35
CA ALA A 189 -8.75 -15.11 3.44
C ALA A 189 -7.88 -16.11 4.23
N ASN A 190 -6.55 -16.02 4.11
CA ASN A 190 -5.60 -16.85 4.84
C ASN A 190 -5.32 -16.36 6.27
N GLY A 191 -5.77 -15.15 6.64
CA GLY A 191 -5.51 -14.55 7.95
C GLY A 191 -4.08 -14.02 8.10
N GLU A 192 -3.39 -13.75 6.98
CA GLU A 192 -2.06 -13.18 6.96
C GLU A 192 -2.12 -11.65 6.98
N SER A 193 -1.22 -11.01 7.74
CA SER A 193 -1.27 -9.56 7.96
C SER A 193 0.05 -8.82 7.78
N SER A 194 1.15 -9.52 7.48
CA SER A 194 2.47 -8.90 7.21
C SER A 194 2.44 -7.97 5.99
N PRO A 195 3.29 -6.95 5.86
CA PRO A 195 3.37 -6.16 4.63
C PRO A 195 3.96 -6.99 3.47
N VAL A 196 3.33 -6.98 2.28
CA VAL A 196 3.81 -7.71 1.09
C VAL A 196 3.92 -6.78 -0.11
N VAL A 197 5.04 -6.88 -0.83
CA VAL A 197 5.20 -6.22 -2.13
C VAL A 197 4.69 -7.15 -3.22
N VAL A 198 3.74 -6.68 -4.03
CA VAL A 198 3.26 -7.38 -5.22
C VAL A 198 4.43 -7.46 -6.20
N LYS A 199 4.82 -8.69 -6.55
CA LYS A 199 5.83 -8.87 -7.58
C LYS A 199 5.24 -8.44 -8.92
N PRO A 200 5.97 -7.65 -9.74
CA PRO A 200 5.59 -7.40 -11.12
C PRO A 200 5.28 -8.71 -11.84
N TYR A 201 4.19 -8.77 -12.61
CA TYR A 201 3.73 -9.95 -13.36
C TYR A 201 4.85 -10.59 -14.19
N GLU A 202 5.71 -9.77 -14.80
CA GLU A 202 6.89 -10.21 -15.55
C GLU A 202 7.83 -11.06 -14.67
N LEU A 203 8.05 -10.69 -13.41
CA LEU A 203 8.92 -11.42 -12.48
C LEU A 203 8.32 -12.73 -11.96
N GLU A 204 7.00 -12.91 -12.01
CA GLU A 204 6.34 -14.19 -11.69
C GLU A 204 6.46 -15.17 -12.86
N GLN A 205 6.29 -14.69 -14.09
CA GLN A 205 6.49 -15.49 -15.29
C GLN A 205 7.94 -15.99 -15.43
N PHE A 206 8.90 -15.25 -14.86
CA PHE A 206 10.31 -15.62 -14.80
C PHE A 206 10.74 -16.12 -13.40
N GLY A 207 9.80 -16.42 -12.50
CA GLY A 207 10.06 -16.82 -11.12
C GLY A 207 10.62 -18.24 -10.99
N ASP A 208 10.26 -19.11 -11.93
CA ASP A 208 10.61 -20.53 -11.95
C ASP A 208 11.84 -20.85 -12.83
N LEU A 209 12.38 -19.85 -13.52
CA LEU A 209 13.57 -19.99 -14.34
C LEU A 209 14.82 -19.93 -13.45
N PRO A 210 15.87 -20.69 -13.77
CA PRO A 210 17.18 -20.56 -13.14
C PRO A 210 17.72 -19.17 -13.46
N ARG A 211 17.35 -18.24 -12.59
CA ARG A 211 17.65 -16.82 -12.65
C ARG A 211 19.05 -16.67 -12.08
N ASP A 212 20.04 -16.63 -12.97
CA ASP A 212 21.30 -15.90 -12.76
C ASP A 212 22.03 -15.72 -14.09
N GLU A 213 22.21 -16.74 -14.94
CA GLU A 213 23.12 -16.62 -16.10
C GLU A 213 22.72 -15.59 -17.18
N LEU A 214 21.43 -15.48 -17.55
CA LEU A 214 21.00 -14.54 -18.59
C LEU A 214 20.98 -13.09 -18.08
N VAL A 215 20.51 -12.88 -16.85
CA VAL A 215 20.49 -11.55 -16.22
C VAL A 215 21.92 -11.10 -15.95
N GLN A 216 22.81 -12.02 -15.57
CA GLN A 216 24.21 -11.75 -15.30
C GLN A 216 24.99 -11.51 -16.60
N LYS A 217 24.76 -12.28 -17.67
CA LYS A 217 25.29 -11.94 -19.01
C LYS A 217 24.80 -10.60 -19.52
N LEU A 218 23.50 -10.31 -19.38
CA LEU A 218 22.94 -9.03 -19.81
C LEU A 218 23.44 -7.87 -18.95
N ALA A 219 23.75 -8.11 -17.67
CA ALA A 219 24.39 -7.15 -16.77
C ALA A 219 25.87 -6.93 -17.10
N ASP A 220 26.59 -7.99 -17.50
CA ASP A 220 27.98 -7.93 -17.93
C ASP A 220 28.11 -7.27 -19.33
N ASP A 221 27.10 -7.42 -20.18
CA ASP A 221 27.00 -6.78 -21.50
C ASP A 221 26.50 -5.32 -21.42
N ILE A 222 26.06 -4.86 -20.24
CA ILE A 222 25.71 -3.47 -19.98
C ILE A 222 27.01 -2.69 -19.74
N ASP A 223 27.43 -1.93 -20.75
CA ASP A 223 28.51 -0.95 -20.64
C ASP A 223 28.04 0.22 -19.77
N GLU A 224 28.42 0.20 -18.49
CA GLU A 224 28.08 1.26 -17.53
C GLU A 224 28.59 2.63 -17.99
N ASP A 225 29.69 2.69 -18.74
CA ASP A 225 30.24 3.95 -19.23
C ASP A 225 29.39 4.56 -20.37
N ASP A 226 28.79 3.75 -21.24
CA ASP A 226 27.88 4.24 -22.30
C ASP A 226 26.45 4.55 -21.75
N LEU A 227 26.03 3.85 -20.69
CA LEU A 227 24.75 4.08 -20.02
C LEU A 227 24.75 5.33 -19.12
N VAL A 228 25.87 5.63 -18.45
CA VAL A 228 26.05 6.88 -17.68
C VAL A 228 26.09 8.08 -18.63
N MET A 229 26.61 7.91 -19.85
CA MET A 229 26.71 8.99 -20.85
C MET A 229 25.40 9.30 -21.59
N ARG A 230 24.38 8.41 -21.56
CA ARG A 230 23.05 8.71 -22.14
C ARG A 230 22.14 9.57 -21.25
N TYR A 231 22.43 9.65 -19.95
CA TYR A 231 21.69 10.48 -19.00
C TYR A 231 22.63 11.21 -18.03
N ASN A 232 23.56 12.00 -18.58
CA ASN A 232 24.23 13.03 -17.78
C ASN A 232 23.22 14.16 -17.48
N TRP A 233 22.45 14.01 -16.41
CA TRP A 233 21.44 14.98 -15.95
C TRP A 233 22.04 16.32 -15.50
N ALA A 234 23.36 16.43 -15.35
CA ALA A 234 24.01 17.66 -14.90
C ALA A 234 23.96 18.78 -15.96
N ASP A 235 23.82 18.43 -17.26
CA ASP A 235 23.91 19.37 -18.38
C ASP A 235 22.69 19.34 -19.33
N SER A 236 21.54 18.83 -18.88
CA SER A 236 20.30 18.92 -19.67
C SER A 236 19.74 20.37 -19.64
N PRO A 237 19.42 20.99 -20.80
CA PRO A 237 19.03 22.41 -20.87
C PRO A 237 17.72 22.75 -20.15
#